data_AF-A0A7J6GJ62-F1
#
_entry.id   AF-A0A7J6GJ62-F1
#
_cell.length_a   1.000
_cell.length_b   1.000
_cell.length_c   1.000
_cell.angle_alpha   90.00
_cell.angle_beta   90.00
_cell.angle_gamma   90.00
#
_symmetry.space_group_name_H-M   'P 1'
#
loop_
_entity.id
_entity.type
_entity.pdbx_description
1 polymer ?
#
loop_
_entity_poly.entity_id
_entity_poly.type
_entity_poly.pdbx_seq_one_letter_code
_entity_poly.pdbx_strand_id
1 'polypeptide(L)'
;MVLKDTVAPNTSRVVINIFDVRTGKVMRDFKGTTDEFAIAGSGGVSGVSWPVFKWGGGKEDKYFARLGKNLISVYETENFFLLDKKSLKVENVMDFSWSPTDPILALFVPELGGGNEPARVLSTRRLGGAGAVVPLITDGQAEVCSC
;
A
#
# COMPACT_ATOMS: atom_id res chain seq x y z
N MET A 1 16.06 -0.95 -9.68
CA MET A 1 15.81 -2.04 -8.71
C MET A 1 16.86 -3.13 -8.96
N VAL A 2 17.74 -3.41 -8.02
CA VAL A 2 18.78 -4.45 -8.18
C VAL A 2 18.60 -5.43 -7.03
N LEU A 3 18.26 -6.68 -7.35
CA LEU A 3 18.16 -7.80 -6.42
C LEU A 3 19.55 -8.46 -6.32
N LYS A 4 20.04 -8.71 -5.11
CA LYS A 4 21.23 -9.52 -4.84
C LYS A 4 20.79 -10.66 -3.91
N ASP A 5 20.79 -11.88 -4.44
CA ASP A 5 20.36 -13.07 -3.70
C ASP A 5 21.57 -13.84 -3.14
N THR A 6 21.62 -13.99 -1.81
CA THR A 6 22.43 -15.01 -1.13
C THR A 6 21.48 -15.89 -0.31
N VAL A 7 21.48 -17.19 -0.61
CA VAL A 7 20.46 -18.17 -0.23
C VAL A 7 20.59 -18.68 1.22
N ALA A 8 19.44 -18.75 1.91
CA ALA A 8 19.09 -19.75 2.93
C ALA A 8 17.66 -20.27 2.63
N PRO A 9 17.35 -21.56 2.81
CA PRO A 9 16.00 -22.11 2.63
C PRO A 9 15.24 -21.72 3.90
N ASN A 10 14.30 -20.78 3.98
CA ASN A 10 13.08 -20.60 3.20
C ASN A 10 12.62 -19.13 3.36
N THR A 11 13.55 -18.19 3.50
CA THR A 11 13.23 -16.80 3.86
C THR A 11 14.26 -15.89 3.23
N SER A 12 14.13 -15.67 1.92
CA SER A 12 14.96 -14.70 1.22
C SER A 12 14.68 -13.32 1.79
N ARG A 13 15.73 -12.68 2.32
CA ARG A 13 15.69 -11.29 2.79
C ARG A 13 15.62 -10.39 1.57
N VAL A 14 14.63 -9.51 1.54
CA VAL A 14 14.41 -8.55 0.48
C VAL A 14 14.67 -7.15 1.02
N VAL A 15 15.36 -6.34 0.23
CA VAL A 15 15.57 -4.92 0.51
C VAL A 15 15.07 -4.12 -0.67
N ILE A 16 14.12 -3.21 -0.42
CA ILE A 16 13.62 -2.25 -1.40
C ILE A 16 14.16 -0.88 -1.02
N ASN A 17 14.93 -0.29 -1.92
CA ASN A 17 15.48 1.05 -1.77
C ASN A 17 14.68 2.03 -2.64
N ILE A 18 14.27 3.15 -2.04
CA ILE A 18 13.70 4.30 -2.73
C ILE A 18 14.81 5.34 -2.91
N PHE A 19 14.95 5.83 -4.13
CA PHE A 19 15.98 6.78 -4.53
C PHE A 19 15.34 8.08 -5.02
N ASP A 20 16.00 9.20 -4.77
CA ASP A 20 15.76 10.42 -5.51
C ASP A 20 16.30 10.23 -6.94
N VAL A 21 15.42 10.34 -7.93
CA VAL A 21 15.72 9.99 -9.33
C VAL A 21 16.82 10.89 -9.92
N ARG A 22 16.86 12.17 -9.53
CA ARG A 22 17.80 13.15 -10.08
C ARG A 22 19.21 12.99 -9.52
N THR A 23 19.33 12.72 -8.22
CA THR A 23 20.60 12.67 -7.49
C THR A 23 21.12 11.26 -7.27
N GLY A 24 20.28 10.24 -7.41
CA GLY A 24 20.62 8.85 -7.08
C GLY A 24 20.76 8.58 -5.58
N LYS A 25 20.46 9.56 -4.72
CA LYS A 25 20.56 9.42 -3.26
C LYS A 25 19.49 8.45 -2.77
N VAL A 26 19.87 7.51 -1.90
CA VAL A 26 18.91 6.68 -1.16
C VAL A 26 18.12 7.58 -0.21
N MET A 27 16.81 7.64 -0.39
CA MET A 27 15.90 8.42 0.44
C MET A 27 15.33 7.57 1.57
N ARG A 28 15.04 6.30 1.29
CA ARG A 28 14.48 5.35 2.26
C ARG A 28 14.79 3.92 1.85
N ASP A 29 15.02 3.05 2.83
CA ASP A 29 15.04 1.60 2.61
C ASP A 29 13.94 0.89 3.40
N PHE A 30 13.46 -0.22 2.82
CA PHE A 30 12.50 -1.14 3.41
C PHE A 30 13.12 -2.53 3.37
N LYS A 31 13.39 -3.08 4.56
CA LYS A 31 13.91 -4.44 4.73
C LYS A 31 12.78 -5.34 5.19
N GLY A 32 12.74 -6.54 4.65
CA GLY A 32 11.76 -7.53 5.05
C GLY A 32 12.07 -8.90 4.44
N THR A 33 11.16 -9.84 4.61
CA THR A 33 11.23 -11.13 3.94
C THR A 33 10.43 -11.09 2.64
N THR A 34 10.65 -12.06 1.76
CA THR A 34 9.83 -12.20 0.54
C THR A 34 8.33 -12.30 0.90
N ASP A 35 7.98 -13.02 1.97
CA ASP A 35 6.61 -13.18 2.45
C ASP A 35 5.97 -11.86 2.93
N GLU A 36 6.75 -10.93 3.49
CA GLU A 36 6.25 -9.64 3.96
C GLU A 36 5.92 -8.67 2.81
N PHE A 37 6.59 -8.83 1.67
CA PHE A 37 6.31 -8.09 0.44
C PHE A 37 5.36 -8.87 -0.50
N ALA A 38 5.11 -10.14 -0.21
CA ALA A 38 4.23 -11.02 -0.97
C ALA A 38 2.79 -10.96 -0.47
N ILE A 39 2.00 -10.04 -1.00
CA ILE A 39 0.65 -9.78 -0.49
C ILE A 39 -0.38 -10.33 -1.47
N ALA A 40 -0.48 -11.66 -1.50
CA ALA A 40 -1.53 -12.46 -2.16
C ALA A 40 -2.40 -11.70 -3.18
N GLY A 41 -1.86 -11.50 -4.39
CA GLY A 41 -2.58 -11.05 -5.58
C GLY A 41 -2.36 -12.10 -6.67
N SER A 42 -3.45 -12.61 -7.21
CA SER A 42 -3.49 -13.58 -8.30
C SER A 42 -2.61 -13.14 -9.48
N GLY A 43 -1.57 -13.93 -9.80
CA GLY A 43 -0.98 -13.92 -11.14
C GLY A 43 0.37 -13.23 -11.34
N GLY A 44 1.28 -13.22 -10.35
CA GLY A 44 2.66 -12.76 -10.52
C GLY A 44 3.68 -13.70 -9.89
N VAL A 45 4.81 -13.90 -10.58
CA VAL A 45 5.90 -14.87 -10.32
C VAL A 45 6.16 -15.10 -8.82
N SER A 46 5.95 -16.34 -8.37
CA SER A 46 6.37 -16.83 -7.04
C SER A 46 5.77 -16.09 -5.83
N GLY A 47 4.49 -15.76 -5.87
CA GLY A 47 3.72 -15.37 -4.67
C GLY A 47 3.83 -13.89 -4.28
N VAL A 48 4.64 -13.07 -4.98
CA VAL A 48 4.77 -11.64 -4.67
C VAL A 48 3.79 -10.81 -5.51
N SER A 49 2.82 -10.14 -4.88
CA SER A 49 1.98 -9.15 -5.57
C SER A 49 2.75 -7.84 -5.75
N TRP A 50 3.18 -7.61 -6.98
CA TRP A 50 3.70 -6.31 -7.39
C TRP A 50 2.58 -5.50 -8.06
N PRO A 51 2.48 -4.18 -7.84
CA PRO A 51 3.38 -3.33 -7.05
C PRO A 51 2.96 -3.13 -5.58
N VAL A 52 3.89 -3.35 -4.64
CA VAL A 52 3.68 -3.15 -3.19
C VAL A 52 3.61 -1.66 -2.82
N PHE A 53 4.24 -0.79 -3.61
CA PHE A 53 4.24 0.65 -3.42
C PHE A 53 3.49 1.34 -4.56
N LYS A 54 2.55 2.22 -4.24
CA LYS A 54 1.89 3.09 -5.21
C LYS A 54 2.02 4.53 -4.77
N TRP A 55 2.51 5.37 -5.68
CA TRP A 55 2.67 6.81 -5.50
C TRP A 55 1.37 7.50 -5.91
N GLY A 56 1.04 8.60 -5.25
CA GLY A 56 -0.19 9.35 -5.53
C GLY A 56 -0.45 10.40 -4.47
N GLY A 57 -1.71 10.83 -4.32
CA GLY A 57 -2.02 11.94 -3.43
C GLY A 57 -2.59 13.17 -4.14
N GLY A 58 -3.17 12.99 -5.32
CA GLY A 58 -3.56 14.07 -6.21
C GLY A 58 -2.41 14.58 -7.07
N LYS A 59 -2.58 15.77 -7.65
CA LYS A 59 -1.73 16.30 -8.74
C LYS A 59 -0.24 16.45 -8.44
N GLU A 60 0.17 16.40 -7.17
CA GLU A 60 1.53 16.69 -6.72
C GLU A 60 2.27 15.45 -6.20
N ASP A 61 1.66 14.26 -6.24
CA ASP A 61 2.25 13.01 -5.71
C ASP A 61 2.86 13.19 -4.31
N LYS A 62 2.12 13.88 -3.43
CA LYS A 62 2.55 14.22 -2.06
C LYS A 62 2.72 13.00 -1.16
N TYR A 63 2.13 11.87 -1.53
CA TYR A 63 2.11 10.67 -0.72
C TYR A 63 2.51 9.44 -1.53
N PHE A 64 2.95 8.41 -0.82
CA PHE A 64 2.99 7.07 -1.36
C PHE A 64 2.51 6.10 -0.31
N ALA A 65 1.87 5.03 -0.73
CA ALA A 65 1.37 4.01 0.17
C ALA A 65 2.07 2.69 -0.11
N ARG A 66 2.27 1.93 0.96
CA ARG A 66 2.82 0.58 0.96
C ARG A 66 1.73 -0.39 1.41
N LEU A 67 1.48 -1.39 0.57
CA LEU A 67 0.70 -2.56 0.95
C LEU A 67 1.52 -3.41 1.92
N GLY A 68 0.91 -3.79 3.05
CA GLY A 68 1.47 -4.73 4.02
C GLY A 68 0.46 -5.84 4.31
N LYS A 69 0.91 -6.92 4.95
CA LYS A 69 -0.02 -7.95 5.43
C LYS A 69 -0.99 -7.34 6.43
N ASN A 70 -2.28 -7.31 6.08
CA ASN A 70 -3.36 -6.76 6.90
C ASN A 70 -3.20 -5.27 7.28
N LEU A 71 -2.41 -4.51 6.52
CA LEU A 71 -2.21 -3.08 6.79
C LEU A 71 -1.81 -2.30 5.54
N ILE A 72 -2.02 -0.99 5.61
CA ILE A 72 -1.54 -0.01 4.63
C ILE A 72 -0.77 1.06 5.38
N SER A 73 0.44 1.35 4.92
CA SER A 73 1.28 2.41 5.46
C SER A 73 1.37 3.54 4.45
N VAL A 74 0.94 4.75 4.83
CA VAL A 74 1.02 5.94 3.96
C VAL A 74 2.18 6.80 4.42
N TYR A 75 2.98 7.28 3.47
CA TYR A 75 4.17 8.07 3.72
C TYR A 75 4.08 9.39 2.96
N GLU A 76 4.67 10.44 3.52
CA GLU A 76 4.88 11.72 2.85
C GLU A 76 6.11 11.64 1.93
N THR A 77 6.02 12.18 0.72
CA THR A 77 7.14 12.15 -0.24
C THR A 77 8.23 13.17 0.07
N GLU A 78 7.91 14.24 0.80
CA GLU A 78 8.89 15.28 1.17
C GLU A 78 9.94 14.76 2.16
N ASN A 79 9.51 14.02 3.18
CA ASN A 79 10.37 13.55 4.27
C ASN A 79 10.48 12.01 4.38
N PHE A 80 9.71 11.26 3.58
CA PHE A 80 9.64 9.79 3.63
C PHE A 80 9.23 9.23 5.00
N PHE A 81 8.50 10.01 5.81
CA PHE A 81 7.97 9.58 7.10
C PHE A 81 6.57 9.03 6.97
N LEU A 82 6.24 8.13 7.89
CA LEU A 82 4.89 7.57 7.99
C LEU A 82 3.93 8.68 8.41
N LEU A 83 2.89 8.90 7.61
CA LEU A 83 1.86 9.89 7.85
C LEU A 83 1.22 9.64 9.22
N ASP A 84 1.20 10.67 10.07
CA ASP A 84 0.74 10.61 11.46
C ASP A 84 1.36 9.50 12.33
N LYS A 85 2.52 8.96 11.91
CA LYS A 85 3.22 7.85 12.56
C LYS A 85 2.32 6.61 12.78
N LYS A 86 1.25 6.46 11.99
CA LYS A 86 0.28 5.37 12.11
C LYS A 86 0.03 4.71 10.76
N SER A 87 -0.01 3.39 10.77
CA SER A 87 -0.49 2.60 9.63
C SER A 87 -1.97 2.32 9.79
N LEU A 88 -2.69 2.26 8.68
CA LEU A 88 -4.08 1.83 8.64
C LEU A 88 -4.12 0.30 8.72
N LYS A 89 -4.75 -0.25 9.76
CA LYS A 89 -4.96 -1.70 9.88
C LYS A 89 -6.23 -2.07 9.13
N VAL A 90 -6.10 -2.94 8.12
CA VAL A 90 -7.23 -3.47 7.33
C VAL A 90 -6.97 -4.94 7.10
N GLU A 91 -7.79 -5.79 7.70
CA GLU A 91 -7.66 -7.24 7.58
C GLU A 91 -7.91 -7.70 6.14
N ASN A 92 -7.07 -8.60 5.66
CA ASN A 92 -7.17 -9.23 4.34
C ASN A 92 -7.21 -8.23 3.16
N VAL A 93 -6.64 -7.03 3.33
CA VAL A 93 -6.48 -6.09 2.21
C VAL A 93 -5.65 -6.74 1.10
N MET A 94 -6.22 -6.78 -0.10
CA MET A 94 -5.62 -7.42 -1.27
C MET A 94 -5.02 -6.40 -2.22
N ASP A 95 -5.67 -5.25 -2.39
CA ASP A 95 -5.17 -4.17 -3.24
C ASP A 95 -5.66 -2.80 -2.75
N PHE A 96 -5.02 -1.74 -3.25
CA PHE A 96 -5.45 -0.36 -3.03
C PHE A 96 -5.14 0.51 -4.25
N SER A 97 -5.86 1.62 -4.42
CA SER A 97 -5.58 2.62 -5.45
C SER A 97 -5.68 4.03 -4.89
N TRP A 98 -4.89 4.95 -5.43
CA TRP A 98 -5.05 6.37 -5.18
C TRP A 98 -6.10 6.95 -6.12
N SER A 99 -6.83 7.97 -5.66
CA SER A 99 -7.52 8.88 -6.56
C SER A 99 -6.48 9.66 -7.40
N PRO A 100 -6.70 9.83 -8.71
CA PRO A 100 -5.78 10.55 -9.58
C PRO A 100 -5.74 12.06 -9.30
N THR A 101 -6.84 12.63 -8.78
CA THR A 101 -6.99 14.07 -8.57
C THR A 101 -6.80 14.49 -7.13
N ASP A 102 -7.14 13.61 -6.20
CA ASP A 102 -7.21 13.92 -4.78
C ASP A 102 -6.40 12.92 -3.94
N PRO A 103 -5.88 13.36 -2.79
CA PRO A 103 -5.20 12.47 -1.86
C PRO A 103 -6.22 11.62 -1.09
N ILE A 104 -6.87 10.70 -1.79
CA ILE A 104 -7.83 9.73 -1.27
C ILE A 104 -7.35 8.35 -1.70
N LEU A 105 -7.42 7.38 -0.78
CA LEU A 105 -7.11 5.97 -1.04
C LEU A 105 -8.40 5.16 -1.08
N ALA A 106 -8.54 4.31 -2.09
CA ALA A 106 -9.51 3.22 -2.11
C ALA A 106 -8.78 1.91 -1.82
N LEU A 107 -9.42 1.02 -1.05
CA LEU A 107 -8.88 -0.27 -0.60
C LEU A 107 -9.86 -1.38 -0.95
N PHE A 108 -9.33 -2.52 -1.37
CA PHE A 108 -10.12 -3.70 -1.70
C PHE A 108 -9.82 -4.84 -0.74
N VAL A 109 -10.88 -5.38 -0.15
CA VAL A 109 -10.87 -6.62 0.65
C VAL A 109 -11.78 -7.63 -0.06
N PRO A 110 -11.27 -8.82 -0.43
CA PRO A 110 -12.06 -9.83 -1.12
C PRO A 110 -13.12 -10.43 -0.19
N GLU A 111 -14.00 -11.27 -0.75
CA GLU A 111 -14.93 -12.07 0.04
C GLU A 111 -14.19 -13.01 1.00
N LEU A 112 -14.74 -13.19 2.20
CA LEU A 112 -14.18 -14.02 3.25
C LEU A 112 -15.22 -15.03 3.76
N GLY A 113 -14.78 -15.95 4.62
CA GLY A 113 -15.68 -16.92 5.28
C GLY A 113 -16.41 -17.86 4.33
N GLY A 114 -15.84 -18.13 3.14
CA GLY A 114 -16.48 -18.99 2.12
C GLY A 114 -17.70 -18.35 1.44
N GLY A 115 -17.74 -17.01 1.35
CA GLY A 115 -18.84 -16.25 0.75
C GLY A 115 -19.88 -15.72 1.75
N ASN A 116 -19.65 -15.93 3.05
CA ASN A 116 -20.52 -15.38 4.11
C ASN A 116 -20.21 -13.91 4.44
N GLU A 117 -19.00 -13.45 4.10
CA GLU A 117 -18.59 -12.06 4.24
C GLU A 117 -18.35 -11.47 2.84
N PRO A 118 -19.17 -10.50 2.39
CA PRO A 118 -19.05 -9.95 1.06
C PRO A 118 -17.76 -9.14 0.90
N ALA A 119 -17.29 -8.99 -0.35
CA ALA A 119 -16.17 -8.13 -0.66
C ALA A 119 -16.47 -6.69 -0.27
N ARG A 120 -15.43 -5.96 0.16
CA ARG A 120 -15.56 -4.59 0.66
C ARG A 120 -14.61 -3.67 -0.09
N VAL A 121 -15.13 -2.52 -0.47
CA VAL A 121 -14.34 -1.37 -0.88
C VAL A 121 -14.40 -0.35 0.25
N LEU A 122 -13.24 0.13 0.69
CA LEU A 122 -13.13 1.20 1.68
C LEU A 122 -12.45 2.39 1.03
N SER A 123 -12.92 3.60 1.26
CA SER A 123 -12.25 4.83 0.81
C SER A 123 -11.76 5.61 2.02
N THR A 124 -10.64 6.32 1.95
CA THR A 124 -10.18 7.18 3.06
C THR A 124 -10.78 8.58 2.96
N ARG A 125 -10.73 9.33 4.06
CA ARG A 125 -10.87 10.79 3.98
C ARG A 125 -9.71 11.38 3.17
N ARG A 126 -9.95 12.56 2.59
CA ARG A 126 -8.93 13.36 1.89
C ARG A 126 -7.79 13.69 2.86
N LEU A 127 -6.56 13.31 2.51
CA LEU A 127 -5.36 13.62 3.28
C LEU A 127 -4.98 15.10 3.02
N GLY A 128 -4.61 15.87 4.05
CA GLY A 128 -4.16 17.26 3.88
C GLY A 128 -4.57 18.27 4.96
N GLY A 129 -5.41 17.88 5.92
CA GLY A 129 -5.65 18.63 7.15
C GLY A 129 -5.45 17.69 8.34
N ALA A 130 -4.86 18.17 9.44
CA ALA A 130 -4.49 17.42 10.64
C ALA A 130 -5.39 16.20 10.87
N GLY A 131 -4.93 15.00 10.46
CA GLY A 131 -5.86 13.91 10.28
C GLY A 131 -5.22 12.64 9.77
N ALA A 132 -5.35 11.60 10.59
CA ALA A 132 -4.88 10.26 10.31
C ALA A 132 -5.54 9.71 9.03
N VAL A 133 -4.91 8.69 8.46
CA VAL A 133 -5.53 7.88 7.41
C VAL A 133 -6.71 7.13 8.03
N VAL A 134 -7.93 7.66 7.84
CA VAL A 134 -9.16 7.11 8.40
C VAL A 134 -10.09 6.68 7.27
N PRO A 135 -10.58 5.43 7.26
CA PRO A 135 -11.62 5.00 6.34
C PRO A 135 -12.89 5.82 6.53
N LEU A 136 -13.45 6.29 5.44
CA LEU A 136 -14.85 6.63 5.33
C LEU A 136 -15.62 5.31 5.36
N ILE A 137 -16.33 5.03 6.45
CA ILE A 137 -17.19 3.85 6.52
C ILE A 137 -18.32 4.07 5.52
N THR A 138 -18.23 3.43 4.35
CA THR A 138 -19.36 3.31 3.43
C THR A 138 -20.23 2.17 3.97
N ASP A 139 -21.29 2.52 4.68
CA ASP A 139 -22.29 1.57 5.14
C ASP A 139 -22.87 0.82 3.94
N GLY A 140 -22.41 -0.41 3.71
CA GLY A 140 -23.11 -1.42 2.92
C GLY A 140 -23.29 -1.19 1.41
N GLN A 141 -22.74 -0.13 0.82
CA GLN A 141 -22.86 0.10 -0.62
C GLN A 141 -21.48 0.33 -1.23
N ALA A 142 -21.10 -0.57 -2.15
CA ALA A 142 -20.00 -0.35 -3.06
C ALA A 142 -20.35 0.86 -3.94
N GLU A 143 -20.07 2.07 -3.46
CA GLU A 143 -20.02 3.21 -4.34
C GLU A 143 -18.75 3.04 -5.18
N VAL A 144 -18.97 2.69 -6.44
CA VAL A 144 -17.97 2.87 -7.48
C VAL A 144 -17.59 4.35 -7.45
N CYS A 145 -16.46 4.69 -6.84
CA CYS A 145 -15.83 5.98 -7.09
C CYS A 145 -15.46 5.98 -8.58
N SER A 146 -16.35 6.56 -9.41
CA SER A 146 -16.05 6.85 -10.80
C SER A 146 -14.87 7.83 -10.83
N CYS A 147 -13.82 7.42 -11.53
CA CYS A 147 -12.69 8.27 -11.89
C CYS A 147 -13.12 9.38 -12.86
#